data_AF-A0A542K989-F1
#
_entry.id   AF-A0A542K989-F1
#
_cell.length_a   1.000
_cell.length_b   1.000
_cell.length_c   1.000
_cell.angle_alpha   90.00
_cell.angle_beta   90.00
_cell.angle_gamma   90.00
#
_symmetry.space_group_name_H-M   'P 1'
#
loop_
_entity.id
_entity.type
_entity.pdbx_description
1 polymer ?
#
loop_
_entity_poly.entity_id
_entity_poly.type
_entity_poly.pdbx_seq_one_letter_code
_entity_poly.pdbx_strand_id
1 'polypeptide(L)'
;MHALISSPFLEQYVLMRPGSRGGALLPEAAYDELRVLDPGQPAPAWLAEAVTAPWPDLDVTGQPLADFLLVRQPSKRGYGKASWETHLGCNYACKQCALNFWVLASGYCSVAYRTTMTRQARITAIYSCQYGNLADERQERPLE
;
A
#
# COMPACT_ATOMS: atom_id res chain seq x y z
N MET A 1 -12.88 14.65 -1.75
CA MET A 1 -12.49 13.22 -1.80
C MET A 1 -13.37 12.59 -2.85
N HIS A 2 -12.81 11.92 -3.87
CA HIS A 2 -13.60 11.41 -5.00
C HIS A 2 -14.25 10.07 -4.64
N ALA A 3 -15.49 9.87 -5.10
CA ALA A 3 -16.23 8.61 -4.90
C ALA A 3 -15.75 7.50 -5.85
N LEU A 4 -15.27 7.87 -7.03
CA LEU A 4 -14.78 6.97 -8.06
C LEU A 4 -13.41 7.40 -8.57
N ILE A 5 -12.62 6.42 -9.00
CA ILE A 5 -11.32 6.61 -9.62
C ILE A 5 -11.31 5.81 -10.93
N SER A 6 -11.11 6.51 -12.04
CA SER A 6 -10.79 5.89 -13.33
C SER A 6 -9.28 5.91 -13.52
N SER A 7 -8.67 4.77 -13.86
CA SER A 7 -7.22 4.66 -14.00
C SER A 7 -6.84 3.65 -15.08
N PRO A 8 -5.75 3.91 -15.81
CA PRO A 8 -5.06 2.85 -16.52
C PRO A 8 -4.43 1.90 -15.48
N PHE A 9 -4.54 0.60 -15.73
CA PHE A 9 -3.96 -0.46 -14.92
C PHE A 9 -3.43 -1.57 -15.84
N LEU A 10 -2.10 -1.68 -15.93
CA LEU A 10 -1.43 -2.55 -16.90
C LEU A 10 -1.90 -2.22 -18.33
N GLU A 11 -2.47 -3.18 -19.03
CA GLU A 11 -2.99 -3.05 -20.40
C GLU A 11 -4.52 -2.81 -20.44
N GLN A 12 -5.11 -2.42 -19.31
CA GLN A 12 -6.55 -2.28 -19.14
C GLN A 12 -6.90 -0.92 -18.53
N TYR A 13 -8.17 -0.54 -18.64
CA TYR A 13 -8.73 0.64 -18.02
C TYR A 13 -9.78 0.23 -17.00
N VAL A 14 -9.67 0.77 -15.79
CA VAL A 14 -10.51 0.35 -14.66
C VAL A 14 -11.21 1.54 -14.03
N LEU A 15 -12.46 1.33 -13.65
CA LEU A 15 -13.23 2.18 -12.76
C LEU A 15 -13.31 1.52 -11.39
N MET A 16 -12.91 2.24 -10.34
CA MET A 16 -12.80 1.72 -8.98
C MET A 16 -13.48 2.65 -7.99
N ARG A 17 -14.10 2.07 -6.95
CA ARG A 17 -14.63 2.81 -5.80
C ARG A 17 -13.74 2.56 -4.58
N PRO A 18 -13.17 3.60 -3.95
CA PRO A 18 -12.39 3.43 -2.72
C PRO A 18 -13.20 2.71 -1.63
N GLY A 19 -12.58 1.73 -0.97
CA GLY A 19 -13.23 0.90 0.05
C GLY A 19 -14.12 -0.23 -0.50
N SER A 20 -14.38 -0.28 -1.80
CA SER A 20 -15.05 -1.42 -2.43
C SER A 20 -14.04 -2.49 -2.85
N ARG A 21 -14.47 -3.76 -2.80
CA ARG A 21 -13.69 -4.90 -3.33
C ARG A 21 -13.86 -5.08 -4.84
N GLY A 22 -14.82 -4.40 -5.45
CA GLY A 22 -15.14 -4.51 -6.87
C GLY A 22 -14.64 -3.32 -7.70
N GLY A 23 -14.65 -3.50 -9.01
CA GLY A 23 -14.39 -2.48 -10.02
C GLY A 23 -15.01 -2.90 -11.34
N ALA A 24 -15.09 -1.96 -12.28
CA ALA A 24 -15.55 -2.23 -13.65
C ALA A 24 -14.39 -2.03 -14.63
N LEU A 25 -14.33 -2.90 -15.64
CA LEU A 25 -13.45 -2.67 -16.79
C LEU A 25 -14.10 -1.67 -17.73
N LEU A 26 -13.30 -0.71 -18.18
CA LEU A 26 -13.70 0.27 -19.17
C LEU A 26 -13.09 -0.09 -20.53
N PRO A 27 -13.85 -0.01 -21.62
CA PRO A 27 -13.27 0.08 -22.96
C PRO A 27 -12.34 1.29 -23.05
N GLU A 28 -11.28 1.17 -23.86
CA GLU A 28 -10.32 2.26 -24.09
C GLU A 28 -10.99 3.56 -24.53
N ALA A 29 -11.92 3.48 -25.48
CA ALA A 29 -12.67 4.64 -25.97
C ALA A 29 -13.43 5.37 -24.86
N ALA A 30 -14.01 4.63 -23.91
CA ALA A 30 -14.74 5.19 -22.78
C ALA A 30 -13.79 5.87 -21.79
N TYR A 31 -12.62 5.28 -21.53
CA TYR A 31 -11.59 5.90 -20.71
C TYR A 31 -11.03 7.18 -21.36
N ASP A 32 -10.77 7.17 -22.66
CA ASP A 32 -10.26 8.34 -23.39
C ASP A 32 -11.27 9.49 -23.41
N GLU A 33 -12.56 9.18 -23.56
CA GLU A 33 -13.64 10.17 -23.42
C GLU A 33 -13.55 10.86 -22.05
N LEU A 34 -13.49 10.10 -20.96
CA LEU A 34 -13.38 10.65 -19.60
C LEU A 34 -12.10 11.49 -19.40
N ARG A 35 -11.04 11.18 -20.14
CA ARG A 35 -9.73 11.84 -20.02
C ARG A 35 -9.71 13.24 -20.63
N VAL A 36 -10.53 13.47 -21.66
CA VAL A 36 -10.61 14.75 -22.38
C VAL A 36 -11.84 15.57 -22.02
N LEU A 37 -12.83 14.94 -21.37
CA LEU A 37 -14.05 15.60 -20.93
C LEU A 37 -13.74 16.66 -19.86
N ASP A 38 -14.38 17.82 -20.00
CA ASP A 38 -14.26 18.90 -19.04
C ASP A 38 -14.83 18.44 -17.68
N PRO A 39 -14.06 18.53 -16.57
CA PRO A 39 -14.52 18.12 -15.25
C PRO A 39 -15.80 18.84 -14.78
N GLY A 40 -16.12 20.01 -15.32
CA GLY A 40 -17.37 20.72 -15.02
C GLY A 40 -18.62 20.18 -15.74
N GLN A 41 -18.45 19.30 -16.73
CA GLN A 41 -19.55 18.71 -17.46
C GLN A 41 -20.22 17.57 -16.67
N PRO A 42 -21.52 17.33 -16.89
CA PRO A 42 -22.22 16.23 -16.27
C PRO A 42 -21.66 14.87 -16.73
N ALA A 43 -21.81 13.87 -15.87
CA ALA A 43 -21.47 12.49 -16.18
C ALA A 43 -22.16 12.00 -17.47
N PRO A 44 -21.43 11.35 -18.41
CA PRO A 44 -22.02 10.68 -19.55
C PRO A 44 -23.05 9.62 -19.12
N ALA A 45 -24.11 9.43 -19.90
CA ALA A 45 -25.17 8.46 -19.57
C ALA A 45 -24.63 7.03 -19.37
N TRP A 46 -23.69 6.61 -20.23
CA TRP A 46 -23.05 5.30 -20.11
C TRP A 46 -22.28 5.13 -18.79
N LEU A 47 -21.73 6.22 -18.24
CA LEU A 47 -20.99 6.16 -16.97
C LEU A 47 -21.95 5.91 -15.81
N ALA A 48 -23.11 6.57 -15.81
CA ALA A 48 -24.13 6.34 -14.79
C ALA A 48 -24.63 4.88 -14.81
N GLU A 49 -24.84 4.32 -16.01
CA GLU A 49 -25.20 2.90 -16.18
C GLU A 49 -24.08 1.96 -15.69
N ALA A 50 -22.82 2.25 -16.06
CA ALA A 50 -21.65 1.47 -15.67
C ALA A 50 -21.36 1.52 -14.16
N VAL A 51 -21.77 2.59 -13.48
CA VAL A 51 -21.65 2.76 -12.01
C VAL A 51 -22.79 2.03 -11.29
N THR A 52 -24.01 2.11 -11.80
CA THR A 52 -25.20 1.54 -11.15
C THR A 52 -25.12 0.01 -11.03
N ALA A 53 -24.54 -0.67 -12.02
CA ALA A 53 -24.43 -2.13 -12.02
C ALA A 53 -23.58 -2.70 -10.86
N PRO A 54 -22.33 -2.25 -10.62
CA PRO A 54 -21.51 -2.69 -9.48
C PRO A 54 -21.83 -1.97 -8.17
N TRP A 55 -22.40 -0.76 -8.21
CA TRP A 55 -22.66 0.10 -7.04
C TRP A 55 -24.04 0.78 -7.11
N PRO A 56 -25.13 0.03 -6.85
CA PRO A 56 -26.49 0.56 -6.93
C PRO A 56 -26.80 1.65 -5.88
N ASP A 57 -25.95 1.80 -4.86
CA ASP A 57 -26.06 2.84 -3.83
C ASP A 57 -25.40 4.17 -4.25
N LEU A 58 -24.78 4.24 -5.41
CA LEU A 58 -24.09 5.42 -5.92
C LEU A 58 -24.78 5.97 -7.17
N ASP A 59 -25.47 7.11 -7.02
CA ASP A 59 -26.04 7.86 -8.14
C ASP A 59 -25.12 9.04 -8.52
N VAL A 60 -24.73 9.05 -9.79
CA VAL A 60 -23.84 10.07 -10.39
C VAL A 60 -24.55 10.83 -11.53
N THR A 61 -25.83 10.57 -11.73
CA THR A 61 -26.60 11.11 -12.87
C THR A 61 -26.69 12.63 -12.78
N GLY A 62 -26.27 13.32 -13.84
CA GLY A 62 -26.32 14.77 -13.92
C GLY A 62 -25.36 15.51 -12.99
N GLN A 63 -24.53 14.80 -12.22
CA GLN A 63 -23.50 15.43 -11.39
C GLN A 63 -22.28 15.83 -12.23
N PRO A 64 -21.64 16.97 -11.94
CA PRO A 64 -20.35 17.32 -12.51
C PRO A 64 -19.30 16.25 -12.21
N LEU A 65 -18.48 15.89 -13.20
CA LEU A 65 -17.46 14.85 -13.05
C LEU A 65 -16.45 15.17 -11.92
N ALA A 66 -16.08 16.44 -11.77
CA ALA A 66 -15.14 16.90 -10.74
C ALA A 66 -15.57 16.54 -9.30
N ASP A 67 -16.89 16.42 -9.06
CA ASP A 67 -17.41 16.22 -7.72
C ASP A 67 -17.20 14.78 -7.23
N PHE A 68 -17.22 13.81 -8.14
CA PHE A 68 -17.23 12.39 -7.78
C PHE A 68 -16.16 11.55 -8.46
N LEU A 69 -15.60 11.94 -9.62
CA LEU A 69 -14.68 11.13 -10.41
C LEU A 69 -13.27 11.72 -10.47
N LEU A 70 -12.28 10.91 -10.10
CA LEU A 70 -10.86 11.19 -10.37
C LEU A 70 -10.40 10.39 -11.59
N VAL A 71 -10.01 11.05 -12.67
CA VAL A 71 -9.39 10.39 -13.84
C VAL A 71 -7.87 10.51 -13.76
N ARG A 72 -7.17 9.39 -13.54
CA ARG A 72 -5.71 9.36 -13.54
C ARG A 72 -5.19 9.35 -14.97
N GLN A 73 -4.30 10.28 -15.29
CA GLN A 73 -3.64 10.33 -16.58
C GLN A 73 -2.63 9.18 -16.74
N PRO A 74 -2.47 8.61 -17.95
CA PRO A 74 -1.44 7.61 -18.21
C PRO A 74 -0.06 8.18 -17.89
N SER A 75 0.78 7.39 -17.21
CA SER A 75 2.16 7.81 -16.96
C SER A 75 2.96 7.74 -18.26
N LYS A 76 3.84 8.72 -18.50
CA LYS A 76 4.77 8.69 -19.65
C LYS A 76 5.67 7.45 -19.68
N ARG A 77 5.80 6.75 -18.55
CA ARG A 77 6.68 5.58 -18.39
C ARG A 77 5.93 4.25 -18.56
N GLY A 78 4.60 4.25 -18.66
CA GLY A 78 3.79 3.03 -18.85
C GLY A 78 3.65 2.12 -17.63
N TYR A 79 4.22 2.45 -16.46
CA TYR A 79 4.09 1.64 -15.25
C TYR A 79 4.15 2.48 -13.96
N GLY A 80 3.49 1.98 -12.91
CA GLY A 80 3.63 2.45 -11.53
C GLY A 80 4.51 1.50 -10.73
N LYS A 81 5.49 2.02 -9.98
CA LYS A 81 6.31 1.20 -9.07
C LYS A 81 5.75 1.30 -7.66
N ALA A 82 5.26 0.18 -7.13
CA ALA A 82 5.01 0.01 -5.71
C ALA A 82 6.05 -0.98 -5.17
N SER A 83 6.75 -0.60 -4.10
CA SER A 83 7.58 -1.52 -3.32
C SER A 83 6.89 -1.77 -1.99
N TRP A 84 6.65 -3.03 -1.67
CA TRP A 84 6.17 -3.46 -0.37
C TRP A 84 7.27 -4.27 0.32
N GLU A 85 7.55 -3.96 1.57
CA GLU A 85 8.51 -4.70 2.38
C GLU A 85 7.82 -5.90 3.03
N THR A 86 8.14 -7.10 2.57
CA THR A 86 7.54 -8.34 3.10
C THR A 86 8.23 -8.85 4.37
N HIS A 87 9.42 -8.34 4.72
CA HIS A 87 10.17 -8.76 5.91
C HIS A 87 10.44 -7.58 6.85
N LEU A 88 10.29 -7.82 8.16
CA LEU A 88 10.52 -6.86 9.25
C LEU A 88 12.01 -6.51 9.48
N GLY A 89 12.87 -6.75 8.48
CA GLY A 89 14.32 -6.62 8.55
C GLY A 89 15.03 -7.52 7.52
N CYS A 90 16.26 -7.16 7.15
CA CYS A 90 17.10 -7.93 6.23
C CYS A 90 18.36 -8.42 6.96
N ASN A 91 18.69 -9.71 6.85
CA ASN A 91 19.88 -10.32 7.48
C ASN A 91 21.13 -10.28 6.58
N TYR A 92 21.02 -9.73 5.37
CA TYR A 92 22.17 -9.55 4.48
C TYR A 92 22.92 -8.28 4.84
N ALA A 93 24.19 -8.41 5.24
CA ALA A 93 25.07 -7.29 5.58
C ALA A 93 25.63 -6.55 4.35
N CYS A 94 24.77 -6.18 3.40
CA CYS A 94 25.15 -5.48 2.16
C CYS A 94 25.59 -4.04 2.44
N LYS A 95 26.87 -3.69 2.20
CA LYS A 95 27.45 -2.37 2.54
C LYS A 95 26.69 -1.16 1.96
N GLN A 96 25.91 -1.37 0.91
CA GLN A 96 25.15 -0.34 0.19
C GLN A 96 23.65 -0.32 0.53
N CYS A 97 23.17 -1.22 1.40
CA CYS A 97 21.75 -1.31 1.76
C CYS A 97 21.43 -0.47 2.99
N ALA A 98 20.46 0.44 2.85
CA ALA A 98 19.93 1.23 3.97
C ALA A 98 19.23 0.37 5.04
N LEU A 99 18.80 -0.86 4.75
CA LEU A 99 18.16 -1.69 5.78
C LEU A 99 19.15 -2.23 6.82
N ASN A 100 20.46 -2.16 6.58
CA ASN A 100 21.48 -2.67 7.51
C ASN A 100 21.62 -1.84 8.79
N PHE A 101 21.28 -0.55 8.77
CA PHE A 101 21.46 0.28 9.97
C PHE A 101 20.40 0.00 11.05
N TRP A 102 19.28 -0.61 10.68
CA TRP A 102 18.24 -1.02 11.64
C TRP A 102 18.55 -2.34 12.36
N VAL A 103 19.46 -3.16 11.81
CA VAL A 103 19.86 -4.45 12.39
C VAL A 103 20.67 -4.29 13.69
N LEU A 104 21.20 -3.09 13.96
CA LEU A 104 22.00 -2.84 15.17
C LEU A 104 21.17 -2.45 16.40
N ALA A 105 19.86 -2.18 16.26
CA ALA A 105 18.99 -1.85 17.39
C ALA A 105 18.25 -3.07 17.98
N SER A 106 18.16 -4.17 17.25
CA SER A 106 17.64 -5.44 17.74
C SER A 106 18.79 -6.27 18.32
N GLY A 107 18.98 -6.17 19.63
CA GLY A 107 19.88 -7.05 20.37
C GLY A 107 19.64 -8.52 20.00
N TYR A 108 20.74 -9.27 19.87
CA TYR A 108 20.71 -10.70 19.58
C TYR A 108 19.83 -11.44 20.59
N CYS A 109 18.60 -11.77 20.21
CA CYS A 109 17.75 -12.68 20.96
C CYS A 109 18.17 -14.11 20.60
N SER A 110 19.03 -14.72 21.42
CA SER A 110 19.37 -16.13 21.26
C SER A 110 18.21 -16.97 21.81
N VAL A 111 17.50 -17.67 20.91
CA VAL A 111 16.49 -18.65 21.29
C VAL A 111 17.22 -19.95 21.63
N ALA A 112 17.37 -20.25 22.92
CA ALA A 112 17.84 -21.56 23.37
C ALA A 112 16.64 -22.49 23.58
N TYR A 113 16.46 -23.47 22.70
CA TYR A 113 15.49 -24.56 22.90
C TYR A 113 16.11 -25.63 23.81
N ARG A 114 15.57 -25.79 25.02
CA ARG A 114 15.87 -26.93 25.90
C ARG A 114 14.81 -28.02 25.67
N THR A 115 15.12 -29.00 24.85
CA THR A 115 14.28 -30.19 24.65
C THR A 115 14.39 -31.08 25.88
N THR A 116 13.38 -31.05 26.76
CA THR A 116 13.25 -32.05 27.83
C THR A 116 12.32 -33.15 27.33
N MET A 117 12.87 -34.32 27.00
CA MET A 117 12.10 -35.47 26.52
C MET A 117 11.36 -36.13 27.69
N THR A 118 10.12 -35.71 27.94
CA THR A 118 9.15 -36.49 28.73
C THR A 118 7.79 -36.43 28.06
N ARG A 119 7.30 -37.61 27.65
CA ARG A 119 6.04 -38.09 27.03
C ARG A 119 4.80 -37.20 26.74
N GLN A 120 4.79 -35.90 27.01
CA GLN A 120 3.77 -34.95 26.56
C GLN A 120 4.48 -33.69 26.06
N ALA A 121 4.61 -33.55 24.74
CA ALA A 121 5.30 -32.43 24.12
C ALA A 121 4.51 -31.12 24.29
N ARG A 122 4.75 -30.40 25.38
CA ARG A 122 4.54 -28.95 25.47
C ARG A 122 5.89 -28.29 25.20
N ILE A 123 6.00 -27.60 24.07
CA ILE A 123 7.14 -26.71 23.80
C ILE A 123 6.85 -25.41 24.55
N THR A 124 7.45 -25.25 25.73
CA THR A 124 7.48 -23.96 26.41
C THR A 124 8.76 -23.25 25.97
N ALA A 125 8.62 -22.24 25.09
CA ALA A 125 9.72 -21.35 24.77
C ALA A 125 9.97 -20.43 25.98
N ILE A 126 11.16 -20.51 26.57
CA ILE A 126 11.63 -19.54 27.56
C ILE A 126 12.42 -18.50 26.79
N TYR A 127 11.90 -17.28 26.72
CA TYR A 127 12.60 -16.14 26.11
C TYR A 127 13.47 -15.48 27.18
N SER A 128 14.79 -15.56 27.05
CA SER A 128 15.71 -14.73 27.83
C SER A 128 16.36 -13.69 26.91
N CYS A 129 15.84 -12.46 26.92
CA CYS A 129 16.54 -11.32 26.33
C CYS A 129 17.63 -10.85 27.30
N GLN A 130 18.90 -11.03 26.96
CA GLN A 130 19.98 -10.25 27.57
C GLN A 130 20.08 -8.93 26.82
N TYR A 131 19.51 -7.85 27.37
CA TYR A 131 19.89 -6.50 26.99
C TYR A 131 21.33 -6.29 27.47
N GLY A 132 22.29 -6.33 26.53
CA GLY A 132 23.64 -5.85 26.80
C GLY A 132 23.56 -4.37 27.20
N ASN A 133 24.16 -4.03 28.35
CA ASN A 133 24.21 -2.68 28.89
C ASN A 133 24.57 -1.64 27.82
N LEU A 134 23.59 -0.88 27.34
CA LEU A 134 23.83 0.46 26.83
C LEU A 134 23.99 1.35 28.06
N ALA A 135 25.23 1.42 28.55
CA ALA A 135 25.60 2.44 29.50
C ALA A 135 25.46 3.80 28.80
N ASP A 136 24.72 4.65 29.49
CA ASP A 136 24.58 6.10 29.33
C ASP A 136 25.94 6.79 29.12
N GLU A 137 26.33 7.04 27.86
CA GLU A 137 27.32 8.07 27.52
C GLU A 137 26.61 9.24 26.84
N ARG A 138 25.99 10.06 27.69
CA ARG A 138 25.61 11.43 27.38
C ARG A 138 26.89 12.23 27.12
N GLN A 139 27.33 12.29 25.87
CA GLN A 139 28.47 13.12 25.46
C GLN A 139 28.02 14.58 25.42
N GLU A 140 28.27 15.32 26.51
CA GLU A 140 28.14 16.77 26.55
C GLU A 140 29.15 17.39 25.57
N ARG A 141 28.64 18.10 24.55
CA ARG A 141 29.46 18.94 23.67
C ARG A 141 29.83 20.21 24.43
N PRO A 142 31.11 20.60 24.53
CA PRO A 142 31.47 21.95 24.91
C PRO A 142 30.99 22.92 23.83
N LEU A 143 30.35 24.01 24.25
CA LEU A 143 30.09 25.17 23.41
C LEU A 143 31.37 25.99 23.35
N GLU A 144 32.01 26.04 22.18
CA GLU A 144 32.78 27.19 21.69
C GLU A 144 32.45 27.42 20.21
#